data_AF-A0A382BPW2-F1
#
_entry.id   AF-A0A382BPW2-F1
#
_cell.length_a   1.000
_cell.length_b   1.000
_cell.length_c   1.000
_cell.angle_alpha   90.00
_cell.angle_beta   90.00
_cell.angle_gamma   90.00
#
_symmetry.space_group_name_H-M   'P 1'
#
loop_
_entity.id
_entity.type
_entity.pdbx_description
1 polymer ?
#
loop_
_entity_poly.entity_id
_entity_poly.type
_entity_poly.pdbx_seq_one_letter_code
_entity_poly.pdbx_strand_id
1 'polypeptide(L)'
;MSLYSISILQEENSSNAFTKQIIFLGPAIILMFIMTVLSKRFIHKYIYMFYCLIILLVSVPFLGQETAGTYRWINFGFSFSLQPSEIAKWIIVITLARYLSDNKLQVHKFSSNIIPFVIAIVPTIIVLNQPDLGTAFVMMVPVIPMLYWVGAKPYHLFLIIAPLLS
;
A
#
# COMPACT_ATOMS: atom_id res chain seq x y z
N MET A 1 -18.15 -36.04 -15.90
CA MET A 1 -17.86 -36.27 -14.46
C MET A 1 -16.97 -35.17 -13.87
N SER A 2 -15.89 -34.74 -14.55
CA SER A 2 -15.01 -33.65 -14.08
C SER A 2 -15.72 -32.30 -13.87
N LEU A 3 -16.65 -31.90 -14.76
CA LEU A 3 -17.40 -30.64 -14.61
C LEU A 3 -18.37 -30.65 -13.42
N TYR A 4 -18.94 -31.81 -13.08
CA TYR A 4 -19.87 -31.97 -11.95
C TYR A 4 -19.11 -31.98 -10.60
N SER A 5 -17.89 -32.52 -10.60
CA SER A 5 -16.99 -32.42 -9.44
C SER A 5 -16.51 -30.99 -9.22
N ILE A 6 -16.23 -30.21 -10.28
CA ILE A 6 -15.87 -28.79 -10.14
C ILE A 6 -17.05 -27.96 -9.62
N SER A 7 -18.29 -28.20 -10.07
CA SER A 7 -19.45 -27.45 -9.57
C SER A 7 -19.75 -27.75 -8.09
N ILE A 8 -19.62 -29.01 -7.65
CA ILE A 8 -19.83 -29.38 -6.24
C ILE A 8 -18.71 -28.80 -5.35
N LEU A 9 -17.45 -28.91 -5.78
CA LEU A 9 -16.33 -28.30 -5.06
C LEU A 9 -16.43 -26.77 -5.03
N GLN A 10 -17.05 -26.15 -6.05
CA GLN A 10 -17.25 -24.70 -6.14
C GLN A 10 -18.45 -24.22 -5.32
N GLU A 11 -19.52 -24.99 -5.18
CA GLU A 11 -20.60 -24.72 -4.20
C GLU A 11 -20.07 -24.82 -2.76
N GLU A 12 -19.24 -25.82 -2.46
CA GLU A 12 -18.65 -25.99 -1.12
C GLU A 12 -17.60 -24.91 -0.81
N ASN A 13 -16.76 -24.51 -1.78
CA ASN A 13 -15.82 -23.41 -1.61
C ASN A 13 -16.48 -22.01 -1.63
N SER A 14 -17.54 -21.81 -2.39
CA SER A 14 -18.23 -20.51 -2.47
C SER A 14 -18.99 -20.18 -1.19
N SER A 15 -19.64 -21.18 -0.58
CA SER A 15 -20.25 -21.06 0.76
C SER A 15 -19.20 -20.65 1.80
N ASN A 16 -18.04 -21.33 1.81
CA ASN A 16 -16.93 -21.00 2.70
C ASN A 16 -16.29 -19.63 2.42
N ALA A 17 -16.20 -19.20 1.16
CA ALA A 17 -15.66 -17.89 0.79
C ALA A 17 -16.60 -16.75 1.19
N PHE A 18 -17.91 -16.92 1.02
CA PHE A 18 -18.92 -15.95 1.44
C PHE A 18 -18.95 -15.79 2.96
N THR A 19 -18.92 -16.89 3.71
CA THR A 19 -18.81 -16.87 5.17
C THR A 19 -17.54 -16.17 5.63
N LYS A 20 -16.39 -16.43 4.98
CA LYS A 20 -15.13 -15.72 5.26
C LYS A 20 -15.28 -14.21 5.04
N GLN A 21 -15.87 -13.77 3.92
CA GLN A 21 -16.05 -12.34 3.63
C GLN A 21 -16.92 -11.63 4.68
N ILE A 22 -18.01 -12.27 5.14
CA ILE A 22 -18.84 -11.72 6.21
C ILE A 22 -18.04 -11.57 7.51
N ILE A 23 -17.18 -12.55 7.84
CA ILE A 23 -16.31 -12.48 9.02
C ILE A 23 -15.28 -11.35 8.89
N PHE A 24 -14.75 -11.07 7.70
CA PHE A 24 -13.83 -9.93 7.46
C PHE A 24 -14.54 -8.57 7.46
N LEU A 25 -15.84 -8.54 7.14
CA LEU A 25 -16.62 -7.31 7.07
C LEU A 25 -16.82 -6.68 8.47
N GLY A 26 -17.04 -7.50 9.50
CA GLY A 26 -17.13 -7.05 10.90
C GLY A 26 -15.94 -6.18 11.37
N PRO A 27 -14.69 -6.70 11.36
CA PRO A 27 -13.52 -5.93 11.75
C PRO A 27 -13.24 -4.77 10.79
N ALA A 28 -13.59 -4.86 9.50
CA ALA A 28 -13.45 -3.75 8.57
C ALA A 28 -14.33 -2.55 8.95
N ILE A 29 -15.59 -2.78 9.35
CA ILE A 29 -16.49 -1.72 9.83
C ILE A 29 -15.95 -1.10 11.11
N ILE A 30 -15.48 -1.92 12.06
CA ILE A 30 -14.89 -1.43 13.31
C ILE A 30 -13.68 -0.54 13.00
N LEU A 31 -12.81 -0.97 12.09
CA LEU A 31 -11.64 -0.21 11.68
C LEU A 31 -12.03 1.13 11.03
N MET A 32 -13.09 1.16 10.21
CA MET A 32 -13.64 2.40 9.62
C MET A 32 -14.09 3.40 10.69
N PHE A 33 -14.83 2.94 11.71
CA PHE A 33 -15.23 3.79 12.82
C PHE A 33 -14.03 4.34 13.60
N ILE A 34 -13.03 3.51 13.89
CA ILE A 34 -11.80 3.93 14.57
C ILE A 34 -11.10 5.04 13.77
N MET A 35 -10.97 4.88 12.46
CA MET A 35 -10.35 5.89 11.59
C MET A 35 -11.11 7.22 11.55
N THR A 36 -12.42 7.18 11.77
CA THR A 36 -13.27 8.39 11.81
C THR A 36 -13.10 9.15 13.14
N VAL A 37 -12.89 8.43 14.24
CA VAL A 37 -12.68 9.02 15.58
C VAL A 37 -11.24 9.53 15.77
N LEU A 38 -10.28 8.96 15.04
CA LEU A 38 -8.87 9.38 15.09
C LEU A 38 -8.70 10.83 14.61
N SER A 39 -8.19 11.68 15.51
CA SER A 39 -7.93 13.07 15.16
C SER A 39 -6.83 13.18 14.10
N LYS A 40 -7.06 14.05 13.10
CA LYS A 40 -6.05 14.37 12.06
C LYS A 40 -4.71 14.81 12.67
N ARG A 41 -4.74 15.48 13.82
CA ARG A 41 -3.54 15.92 14.54
C ARG A 41 -2.71 14.75 15.06
N PHE A 42 -3.35 13.68 15.54
CA PHE A 42 -2.66 12.47 15.98
C PHE A 42 -1.96 11.80 14.79
N ILE A 43 -2.69 11.59 13.69
CA ILE A 43 -2.12 11.03 12.45
C ILE A 43 -0.95 11.88 11.98
N HIS A 44 -1.15 13.19 11.88
CA HIS A 44 -0.11 14.12 11.46
C HIS A 44 1.07 14.15 12.42
N LYS A 45 0.96 13.79 13.70
CA LYS A 45 2.11 13.72 14.61
C LYS A 45 2.90 12.44 14.37
N TYR A 46 2.24 11.29 14.34
CA TYR A 46 2.86 9.96 14.38
C TYR A 46 3.09 9.30 13.02
N ILE A 47 2.63 9.89 11.91
CA ILE A 47 2.71 9.21 10.60
C ILE A 47 4.13 8.85 10.16
N TYR A 48 5.16 9.66 10.46
CA TYR A 48 6.55 9.28 10.14
C TYR A 48 7.04 8.07 10.94
N MET A 49 6.55 7.90 12.19
CA MET A 49 6.82 6.70 12.98
C MET A 49 6.12 5.48 12.39
N PHE A 50 4.86 5.62 11.98
CA PHE A 50 4.13 4.56 11.28
C PHE A 50 4.77 4.20 9.94
N TYR A 51 5.33 5.18 9.23
CA TYR A 51 6.08 4.96 7.99
C TYR A 51 7.33 4.09 8.21
N CYS A 52 8.13 4.37 9.26
CA CYS A 52 9.26 3.49 9.60
C CYS A 52 8.80 2.09 10.00
N LEU A 53 7.72 1.99 10.78
CA LEU A 53 7.17 0.71 11.22
C LEU A 53 6.68 -0.14 10.04
N ILE A 54 6.02 0.48 9.04
CA ILE A 54 5.49 -0.25 7.90
C ILE A 54 6.60 -0.75 6.97
N ILE A 55 7.70 0.00 6.82
CA ILE A 55 8.89 -0.49 6.09
C ILE A 55 9.42 -1.77 6.71
N LEU A 56 9.52 -1.81 8.04
CA LEU A 56 9.91 -3.01 8.77
C LEU A 56 8.90 -4.14 8.55
N LEU A 57 7.60 -3.86 8.67
CA LEU A 57 6.55 -4.86 8.54
C LEU A 57 6.46 -5.45 7.12
N VAL A 58 6.67 -4.64 6.08
CA VAL A 58 6.76 -5.11 4.70
C VAL A 58 8.03 -5.97 4.50
N SER A 59 9.04 -5.85 5.34
CA SER A 59 10.24 -6.69 5.28
C SER A 59 10.08 -8.02 6.04
N VAL A 60 9.09 -8.15 6.93
CA VAL A 60 8.85 -9.38 7.70
C VAL A 60 8.57 -10.63 6.85
N PRO A 61 7.76 -10.57 5.77
CA PRO A 61 7.48 -11.72 4.92
C PRO A 61 8.72 -12.46 4.38
N PHE A 62 9.86 -11.77 4.20
CA PHE A 62 11.11 -12.40 3.77
C PHE A 62 11.69 -13.41 4.76
N LEU A 63 11.29 -13.33 6.03
CA LEU A 63 11.69 -14.28 7.08
C LEU A 63 10.71 -15.46 7.20
N GLY A 64 9.58 -15.41 6.48
CA GLY A 64 8.52 -16.41 6.55
C GLY A 64 8.64 -17.52 5.50
N GLN A 65 7.66 -18.41 5.50
CA GLN A 65 7.57 -19.48 4.50
C GLN A 65 7.07 -18.91 3.16
N GLU A 66 7.72 -19.32 2.09
CA GLU A 66 7.31 -18.99 0.73
C GLU A 66 5.92 -19.57 0.44
N THR A 67 4.97 -18.69 0.13
CA THR A 67 3.60 -19.11 -0.23
C THR A 67 3.41 -18.87 -1.73
N ALA A 68 3.18 -19.95 -2.48
CA ALA A 68 2.99 -19.91 -3.93
C ALA A 68 4.10 -19.16 -4.71
N GLY A 69 5.37 -19.35 -4.32
CA GLY A 69 6.50 -18.72 -5.01
C GLY A 69 6.80 -17.28 -4.58
N THR A 70 6.12 -16.78 -3.53
CA THR A 70 6.21 -15.36 -3.11
C THR A 70 6.24 -15.18 -1.60
N TYR A 71 6.95 -14.14 -1.15
CA TYR A 71 7.04 -13.72 0.26
C TYR A 71 6.13 -12.53 0.54
N ARG A 72 4.81 -12.69 0.41
CA ARG A 72 3.84 -11.57 0.52
C ARG A 72 2.94 -11.65 1.74
N TRP A 73 2.67 -12.86 2.22
CA TRP A 73 1.64 -13.12 3.21
C TRP A 73 2.25 -13.48 4.55
N ILE A 74 1.80 -12.80 5.60
CA ILE A 74 2.05 -13.21 6.98
C ILE A 74 0.87 -14.08 7.41
N ASN A 75 1.13 -15.38 7.55
CA ASN A 75 0.15 -16.36 8.00
C ASN A 75 0.19 -16.44 9.53
N PHE A 76 -0.91 -16.11 10.19
CA PHE A 76 -1.01 -16.15 11.66
C PHE A 76 -1.53 -17.51 12.19
N GLY A 77 -1.38 -18.59 11.42
CA GLY A 77 -1.79 -19.94 11.79
C GLY A 77 -3.30 -20.21 11.75
N PHE A 78 -4.15 -19.19 11.95
CA PHE A 78 -5.57 -19.21 11.57
C PHE A 78 -5.73 -18.86 10.09
N SER A 79 -6.90 -19.11 9.48
CA SER A 79 -7.30 -18.75 8.10
C SER A 79 -7.21 -17.24 7.75
N PHE A 80 -6.47 -16.47 8.54
CA PHE A 80 -6.20 -15.06 8.43
C PHE A 80 -4.77 -14.87 7.94
N SER A 81 -4.65 -14.46 6.68
CA SER A 81 -3.39 -14.04 6.07
C SER A 81 -3.44 -12.53 5.92
N LEU A 82 -2.44 -11.82 6.41
CA LEU A 82 -2.34 -10.36 6.29
C LEU A 82 -1.24 -10.04 5.29
N GLN A 83 -1.56 -9.19 4.31
CA GLN A 83 -0.61 -8.68 3.34
C GLN A 83 -0.12 -7.29 3.78
N PRO A 84 1.13 -7.13 4.26
CA PRO A 84 1.62 -5.86 4.79
C PRO A 84 1.62 -4.73 3.75
N SER A 85 1.80 -5.08 2.46
CA SER A 85 1.83 -4.11 1.37
C SER A 85 0.49 -3.40 1.15
N GLU A 86 -0.64 -4.02 1.54
CA GLU A 86 -1.94 -3.35 1.54
C GLU A 86 -1.98 -2.18 2.51
N ILE A 87 -1.50 -2.38 3.74
CA ILE A 87 -1.42 -1.33 4.78
C ILE A 87 -0.39 -0.26 4.39
N ALA A 88 0.71 -0.67 3.75
CA ALA A 88 1.76 0.24 3.28
C ALA A 88 1.24 1.29 2.30
N LYS A 89 0.36 0.94 1.36
CA LYS A 89 -0.23 1.90 0.42
C LYS A 89 -0.88 3.08 1.15
N TRP A 90 -1.68 2.81 2.18
CA TRP A 90 -2.34 3.86 2.96
C TRP A 90 -1.35 4.74 3.72
N ILE A 91 -0.37 4.13 4.39
CA ILE A 91 0.63 4.88 5.17
C ILE A 91 1.51 5.74 4.27
N ILE A 92 1.91 5.26 3.10
CA ILE A 92 2.71 6.01 2.11
C ILE A 92 1.93 7.24 1.65
N VAL A 93 0.67 7.06 1.24
CA VAL A 93 -0.22 8.14 0.78
C VAL A 93 -0.39 9.22 1.86
N ILE A 94 -0.64 8.83 3.10
CA ILE A 94 -0.81 9.78 4.22
C ILE A 94 0.54 10.47 4.56
N THR A 95 1.65 9.75 4.47
CA THR A 95 3.00 10.30 4.70
C THR A 95 3.34 11.35 3.63
N LEU A 96 3.08 11.04 2.36
CA LEU A 96 3.21 11.96 1.23
C LEU A 96 2.34 13.20 1.44
N ALA A 97 1.07 13.01 1.81
CA ALA A 97 0.15 14.12 2.07
C ALA A 97 0.65 15.04 3.18
N ARG A 98 1.14 14.49 4.29
CA ARG A 98 1.78 15.28 5.35
C ARG A 98 3.01 16.02 4.83
N TYR A 99 3.93 15.32 4.19
CA TYR A 99 5.19 15.91 3.71
C TYR A 99 4.92 17.07 2.75
N LEU A 100 4.00 16.89 1.81
CA LEU A 100 3.62 17.92 0.83
C LEU A 100 2.85 19.08 1.45
N SER A 101 2.03 18.82 2.48
CA SER A 101 1.35 19.85 3.25
C SER A 101 2.35 20.75 3.99
N ASP A 102 3.34 20.15 4.65
CA ASP A 102 4.36 20.88 5.41
C ASP A 102 5.33 21.65 4.50
N ASN A 103 5.60 21.16 3.29
CA ASN A 103 6.60 21.72 2.36
C ASN A 103 6.02 22.44 1.14
N LYS A 104 4.74 22.83 1.17
CA LYS A 104 4.02 23.43 0.04
C LYS A 104 4.75 24.60 -0.64
N LEU A 105 5.50 25.41 0.10
CA LEU A 105 6.25 26.55 -0.46
C LEU A 105 7.53 26.13 -1.21
N GLN A 106 8.10 24.97 -0.90
CA GLN A 106 9.37 24.50 -1.47
C GLN A 106 9.21 23.62 -2.72
N VAL A 107 8.02 23.09 -2.98
CA VAL A 107 7.69 22.24 -4.15
C VAL A 107 7.93 22.91 -5.51
N HIS A 108 8.13 24.23 -5.54
CA HIS A 108 8.55 24.95 -6.74
C HIS A 108 10.03 24.73 -7.10
N LYS A 109 10.85 24.25 -6.16
CA LYS A 109 12.25 23.90 -6.37
C LYS A 109 12.36 22.44 -6.81
N PHE A 110 13.14 22.19 -7.85
CA PHE A 110 13.35 20.84 -8.39
C PHE A 110 13.84 19.83 -7.33
N SER A 111 14.76 20.26 -6.46
CA SER A 111 15.29 19.41 -5.38
C SER A 111 14.24 18.97 -4.36
N SER A 112 13.16 19.73 -4.18
CA SER A 112 12.09 19.38 -3.23
C SER A 112 11.13 18.32 -3.79
N ASN A 113 11.10 18.15 -5.11
CA ASN A 113 10.26 17.14 -5.75
C ASN A 113 10.84 15.73 -5.67
N ILE A 114 12.14 15.58 -5.35
CA ILE A 114 12.80 14.28 -5.23
C ILE A 114 12.35 13.54 -3.97
N ILE A 115 12.14 14.25 -2.86
CA ILE A 115 11.84 13.64 -1.56
C ILE A 115 10.53 12.82 -1.58
N PRO A 116 9.42 13.31 -2.17
CA PRO A 116 8.20 12.52 -2.37
C PRO A 116 8.44 11.20 -3.13
N PHE A 117 9.28 11.22 -4.17
CA PHE A 117 9.65 10.00 -4.88
C PHE A 117 10.42 9.04 -3.99
N VAL A 118 11.37 9.54 -3.18
CA VAL A 118 12.11 8.69 -2.23
C VAL A 118 11.17 8.02 -1.22
N ILE A 119 10.17 8.76 -0.70
CA ILE A 119 9.17 8.21 0.24
C ILE A 119 8.38 7.06 -0.39
N ALA A 120 8.06 7.11 -1.68
CA ALA A 120 7.36 6.02 -2.35
C ALA A 120 8.29 4.89 -2.83
N ILE A 121 9.49 5.22 -3.32
CA ILE A 121 10.46 4.28 -3.87
C ILE A 121 10.97 3.31 -2.81
N VAL A 122 11.24 3.78 -1.59
CA VAL A 122 11.78 2.94 -0.51
C VAL A 122 10.93 1.69 -0.25
N PRO A 123 9.62 1.80 0.06
CA PRO A 123 8.77 0.62 0.22
C PRO A 123 8.51 -0.12 -1.09
N THR A 124 8.48 0.58 -2.23
CA THR A 124 8.27 -0.04 -3.55
C THR A 124 9.39 -1.04 -3.88
N ILE A 125 10.65 -0.70 -3.62
CA ILE A 125 11.80 -1.61 -3.86
C ILE A 125 11.67 -2.88 -3.01
N ILE A 126 11.23 -2.74 -1.75
CA ILE A 126 11.04 -3.89 -0.85
C ILE A 126 9.94 -4.80 -1.41
N VAL A 127 8.85 -4.23 -1.92
CA VAL A 127 7.73 -5.00 -2.52
C VAL A 127 8.10 -5.62 -3.87
N LEU A 128 8.93 -4.96 -4.67
CA LEU A 128 9.46 -5.54 -5.91
C LEU A 128 10.26 -6.81 -5.65
N ASN A 129 10.99 -6.86 -4.54
CA ASN A 129 11.69 -8.07 -4.10
C ASN A 129 10.74 -9.19 -3.62
N GLN A 130 9.44 -8.93 -3.42
CA GLN A 130 8.39 -9.92 -3.09
C GLN A 130 7.72 -10.51 -4.36
N PRO A 131 8.48 -10.59 -5.46
CA PRO A 131 8.00 -10.63 -6.84
C PRO A 131 6.66 -9.94 -7.17
N ASP A 132 6.26 -8.85 -6.50
CA ASP A 132 4.91 -8.24 -6.66
C ASP A 132 4.92 -6.94 -7.47
N LEU A 133 5.01 -7.08 -8.80
CA LEU A 133 5.01 -5.95 -9.71
C LEU A 133 3.73 -5.10 -9.62
N GLY A 134 2.58 -5.74 -9.40
CA GLY A 134 1.29 -5.05 -9.34
C GLY A 134 1.20 -4.11 -8.15
N THR A 135 1.52 -4.60 -6.95
CA THR A 135 1.46 -3.76 -5.74
C THR A 135 2.56 -2.71 -5.71
N ALA A 136 3.75 -3.01 -6.23
CA ALA A 136 4.83 -2.03 -6.40
C ALA A 136 4.40 -0.85 -7.28
N PHE A 137 3.75 -1.11 -8.42
CA PHE A 137 3.27 -0.05 -9.30
C PHE A 137 2.24 0.83 -8.59
N VAL A 138 1.25 0.21 -7.92
CA VAL A 138 0.19 0.92 -7.20
C VAL A 138 0.73 1.81 -6.06
N MET A 139 1.87 1.48 -5.45
CA MET A 139 2.51 2.34 -4.45
C MET A 139 3.15 3.60 -5.04
N MET A 140 3.61 3.55 -6.29
CA MET A 140 4.26 4.67 -6.97
C MET A 140 3.28 5.61 -7.66
N VAL A 141 2.18 5.09 -8.20
CA VAL A 141 1.17 5.90 -8.93
C VAL A 141 0.71 7.16 -8.17
N PRO A 142 0.43 7.13 -6.85
CA PRO A 142 -0.08 8.30 -6.13
C PRO A 142 0.85 9.51 -6.08
N VAL A 143 2.16 9.35 -6.30
CA VAL A 143 3.15 10.43 -6.22
C VAL A 143 2.87 11.53 -7.26
N ILE A 144 2.56 11.13 -8.49
CA ILE A 144 2.31 12.03 -9.63
C ILE A 144 1.10 12.96 -9.39
N PRO A 145 -0.12 12.45 -9.12
CA PRO A 145 -1.28 13.30 -8.91
C PRO A 145 -1.14 14.17 -7.66
N MET A 146 -0.49 13.69 -6.60
CA MET A 146 -0.27 14.50 -5.38
C MET A 146 0.67 15.68 -5.62
N LEU A 147 1.77 15.47 -6.35
CA LEU A 147 2.68 16.55 -6.74
C LEU A 147 1.98 17.58 -7.62
N TYR A 148 1.19 17.12 -8.58
CA TYR A 148 0.38 18.00 -9.43
C TYR A 148 -0.58 18.85 -8.59
N TRP A 149 -1.30 18.24 -7.64
CA TRP A 149 -2.27 18.92 -6.79
C TRP A 149 -1.65 20.02 -5.91
N VAL A 150 -0.43 19.81 -5.44
CA VAL A 150 0.28 20.75 -4.57
C VAL A 150 0.88 21.92 -5.38
N GLY A 151 0.86 21.85 -6.71
CA GLY A 151 1.30 22.92 -7.62
C GLY A 151 2.73 22.74 -8.14
N ALA A 152 3.24 21.50 -8.15
CA ALA A 152 4.51 21.22 -8.83
C ALA A 152 4.39 21.54 -10.32
N LYS A 153 5.42 22.17 -10.91
CA LYS A 153 5.36 22.60 -12.31
C LYS A 153 5.23 21.39 -13.23
N PRO A 154 4.27 21.37 -14.18
CA PRO A 154 4.02 20.22 -15.05
C PRO A 154 5.26 19.80 -15.86
N TYR A 155 6.15 20.74 -16.18
CA TYR A 155 7.44 20.44 -16.81
C TYR A 155 8.32 19.48 -15.98
N HIS A 156 8.37 19.65 -14.65
CA HIS A 156 9.15 18.77 -13.79
C HIS A 156 8.52 17.37 -13.70
N LEU A 157 7.18 17.28 -13.69
CA LEU A 157 6.49 15.99 -13.75
C LEU A 157 6.76 15.27 -15.07
N PHE A 158 6.69 15.99 -16.19
CA PHE A 158 6.97 15.43 -17.52
C PHE A 158 8.40 14.89 -17.63
N LEU A 159 9.40 15.64 -17.14
CA LEU A 159 10.80 15.21 -17.15
C LEU A 159 11.02 13.91 -16.37
N ILE A 160 10.28 13.68 -15.28
CA ILE A 160 10.39 12.46 -14.48
C ILE A 160 9.68 11.27 -15.14
N ILE A 161 8.61 11.50 -15.91
CA ILE A 161 7.87 10.44 -16.62
C ILE A 161 8.56 10.07 -17.94
N ALA A 162 9.24 11.02 -18.59
CA ALA A 162 9.85 10.81 -19.91
C ALA A 162 10.76 9.56 -20.02
N PRO A 163 11.62 9.23 -19.03
CA PRO A 163 12.44 8.01 -19.06
C PRO A 163 11.64 6.70 -18.98
N LEU A 164 10.40 6.73 -18.49
CA LEU A 164 9.52 5.54 -18.43
C LEU A 164 8.81 5.28 -19.76
N LEU A 165 8.78 6.28 -20.66
CA LEU A 165 8.11 6.22 -21.95
C LEU A 165 9.09 6.04 -23.13
N SER A 166 10.40 6.14 -22.90
CA SER A 166 11.46 5.79 -23.85
C SER A 166 11.88 4.34 -23.68
#